data_AF-C1D8E2-F1
#
_entry.id   AF-C1D8E2-F1
#
_cell.length_a   1.000
_cell.length_b   1.000
_cell.length_c   1.000
_cell.angle_alpha   90.00
_cell.angle_beta   90.00
_cell.angle_gamma   90.00
#
_symmetry.space_group_name_H-M   'P 1'
#
loop_
_entity.id
_entity.type
_entity.pdbx_description
1 polymer ?
#
loop_
_entity_poly.entity_id
_entity_poly.type
_entity_poly.pdbx_seq_one_letter_code
_entity_poly.pdbx_strand_id
1 'polypeptide(L)'
;MVHRKLLITTFKHPFGALLRNAAATAAVDLRYSTKLERKPLALLEIVFLEVKSERDFFERRLALIIGSIEKIGIVPGLLAAFLSLHQLPSNSNQWVLSLAYATPALYFFGAMAHFSLMRLDRMSKLIELVINRKKAVLTTPSNGQ
;
A
#
# COMPACT_ATOMS: atom_id res chain seq x y z
N MET A 1 -34.66 5.14 -14.54
CA MET A 1 -34.80 5.31 -13.06
C MET A 1 -33.88 4.40 -12.21
N VAL A 2 -32.91 3.67 -12.80
CA VAL A 2 -32.08 2.66 -12.08
C VAL A 2 -30.78 3.24 -11.48
N HIS A 3 -30.33 4.41 -11.93
CA HIS A 3 -29.02 4.96 -11.51
C HIS A 3 -29.04 5.79 -10.21
N ARG A 4 -30.21 6.24 -9.72
CA ARG A 4 -30.30 7.03 -8.47
C ARG A 4 -30.15 6.21 -7.20
N LYS A 5 -30.57 4.93 -7.21
CA LYS A 5 -30.53 4.07 -6.02
C LYS A 5 -29.11 3.57 -5.71
N LEU A 6 -28.25 3.44 -6.71
CA LEU A 6 -26.86 2.98 -6.54
C LEU A 6 -25.98 3.99 -5.79
N LEU A 7 -26.23 5.28 -5.98
CA LEU A 7 -25.49 6.35 -5.30
C LEU A 7 -25.87 6.44 -3.81
N ILE A 8 -27.15 6.26 -3.49
CA ILE A 8 -27.65 6.36 -2.10
C ILE A 8 -27.19 5.16 -1.25
N THR A 9 -27.05 3.96 -1.82
CA THR A 9 -26.56 2.79 -1.08
C THR A 9 -25.05 2.85 -0.82
N THR A 10 -24.28 3.45 -1.72
CA THR A 10 -22.83 3.66 -1.54
C THR A 10 -22.55 4.65 -0.41
N PHE A 11 -23.41 5.66 -0.23
CA PHE A 11 -23.30 6.63 0.87
C PHE A 11 -23.65 6.05 2.25
N LYS A 12 -24.50 5.01 2.30
CA LYS A 12 -24.87 4.33 3.56
C LYS A 12 -23.81 3.32 4.04
N HIS A 13 -22.98 2.79 3.13
CA HIS A 13 -21.91 1.85 3.45
C HIS A 13 -20.59 2.22 2.76
N PRO A 14 -19.99 3.38 3.09
CA PRO A 14 -18.72 3.80 2.48
C PRO A 14 -17.60 2.77 2.71
N PHE A 15 -17.68 2.01 3.82
CA PHE A 15 -16.74 0.94 4.16
C PHE A 15 -17.10 -0.43 3.57
N GLY A 16 -18.30 -0.62 3.00
CA GLY A 16 -18.75 -1.94 2.51
C GLY A 16 -17.88 -2.49 1.38
N ALA A 17 -17.44 -1.62 0.46
CA ALA A 17 -16.50 -1.97 -0.60
C ALA A 17 -15.10 -2.30 -0.04
N LEU A 18 -14.63 -1.53 0.94
CA LEU A 18 -13.35 -1.77 1.62
C LEU A 18 -13.36 -3.11 2.39
N LEU A 19 -14.44 -3.41 3.10
CA LEU A 19 -14.65 -4.66 3.82
C LEU A 19 -14.73 -5.87 2.88
N ARG A 20 -15.43 -5.76 1.75
CA ARG A 20 -15.47 -6.83 0.73
C ARG A 20 -14.09 -7.08 0.14
N ASN A 21 -13.36 -6.02 -0.19
CA ASN A 21 -11.99 -6.14 -0.69
C ASN A 21 -11.08 -6.76 0.36
N ALA A 22 -11.19 -6.33 1.62
CA ALA A 22 -10.45 -6.91 2.75
C ALA A 22 -10.78 -8.39 2.96
N ALA A 23 -12.04 -8.80 2.84
CA ALA A 23 -12.46 -10.20 2.96
C ALA A 23 -11.91 -11.07 1.81
N ALA A 24 -11.98 -10.59 0.56
CA ALA A 24 -11.41 -11.29 -0.59
C ALA A 24 -9.87 -11.43 -0.46
N THR A 25 -9.24 -10.36 0.01
CA THR A 25 -7.80 -10.26 0.32
C THR A 25 -7.42 -11.25 1.42
N ALA A 26 -8.18 -11.31 2.52
CA ALA A 26 -7.98 -12.25 3.61
C ALA A 26 -8.14 -13.71 3.18
N ALA A 27 -9.08 -14.03 2.29
CA ALA A 27 -9.25 -15.38 1.76
C ALA A 27 -8.02 -15.84 0.95
N VAL A 28 -7.39 -14.93 0.22
CA VAL A 28 -6.11 -15.19 -0.47
C VAL A 28 -4.98 -15.38 0.55
N ASP A 29 -4.91 -14.54 1.57
CA ASP A 29 -3.89 -14.61 2.61
C ASP A 29 -3.90 -15.93 3.39
N LEU A 30 -5.09 -16.47 3.63
CA LEU A 30 -5.27 -17.73 4.35
C LEU A 30 -4.66 -18.92 3.58
N ARG A 31 -4.64 -18.85 2.23
CA ARG A 31 -3.95 -19.85 1.40
C ARG A 31 -2.44 -19.74 1.47
N TYR A 32 -1.90 -18.55 1.71
CA TYR A 32 -0.46 -18.34 1.87
C TYR A 32 0.00 -18.64 3.29
N SER A 33 -0.82 -18.31 4.30
CA SER A 33 -0.50 -18.58 5.71
C SER A 33 -0.32 -20.08 5.97
N THR A 34 -1.18 -20.92 5.40
CA THR A 34 -1.06 -22.39 5.49
C THR A 34 0.22 -22.93 4.84
N LYS A 35 0.74 -22.27 3.80
CA LYS A 35 2.05 -22.62 3.22
C LYS A 35 3.22 -22.16 4.10
N LEU A 36 3.12 -20.97 4.68
CA LEU A 36 4.11 -20.40 5.61
C LEU A 36 4.19 -21.24 6.90
N GLU A 37 3.07 -21.73 7.42
CA GLU A 37 3.01 -22.58 8.61
C GLU A 37 3.79 -23.89 8.47
N ARG A 38 4.01 -24.38 7.25
CA ARG A 38 4.82 -25.59 7.00
C ARG A 38 6.33 -25.33 7.03
N LYS A 39 6.77 -24.08 7.09
CA LYS A 39 8.20 -23.72 7.09
C LYS A 39 8.78 -23.68 8.51
N PRO A 40 10.11 -23.90 8.66
CA PRO A 40 10.79 -23.76 9.95
C PRO A 40 10.68 -22.34 10.51
N LEU A 41 10.57 -22.20 11.83
CA LEU A 41 10.44 -20.91 12.50
C LEU A 41 11.64 -19.98 12.21
N ALA A 42 12.86 -20.49 12.30
CA ALA A 42 14.07 -19.71 12.01
C ALA A 42 14.07 -19.13 10.59
N LEU A 43 13.59 -19.89 9.59
CA LEU A 43 13.49 -19.41 8.21
C LEU A 43 12.44 -18.31 8.07
N LEU A 44 11.30 -18.44 8.75
CA LEU A 44 10.27 -17.39 8.78
C LEU A 44 10.82 -16.10 9.41
N GLU A 45 11.59 -16.20 10.49
CA GLU A 45 12.19 -15.04 11.16
C GLU A 45 13.22 -14.31 10.28
N ILE A 46 14.05 -15.05 9.55
CA ILE A 46 14.99 -14.46 8.58
C ILE A 46 14.23 -13.74 7.46
N VAL A 47 13.24 -14.41 6.86
CA VAL A 47 12.45 -13.80 5.77
C VAL A 47 11.66 -12.60 6.27
N PHE A 48 11.13 -12.65 7.49
CA PHE A 48 10.44 -11.52 8.11
C PHE A 48 11.37 -10.31 8.25
N LEU A 49 12.60 -10.54 8.74
CA LEU A 49 13.59 -9.49 8.90
C LEU A 49 13.96 -8.85 7.55
N GLU A 50 14.17 -9.67 6.52
CA GLU A 50 14.50 -9.21 5.17
C GLU A 50 13.36 -8.39 4.54
N VAL A 51 12.13 -8.90 4.60
CA VAL A 51 10.96 -8.18 4.05
C VAL A 51 10.75 -6.86 4.79
N LYS A 52 10.98 -6.84 6.11
CA LYS A 52 10.87 -5.63 6.92
C LYS A 52 11.95 -4.62 6.58
N SER A 53 13.21 -5.05 6.43
CA SER A 53 14.32 -4.16 6.09
C SER A 53 14.15 -3.56 4.69
N GLU A 54 13.73 -4.37 3.70
CA GLU A 54 13.42 -3.93 2.34
C GLU A 54 12.28 -2.88 2.35
N ARG A 55 11.21 -3.15 3.10
CA ARG A 55 10.08 -2.23 3.28
C ARG A 55 10.53 -0.90 3.86
N ASP A 56 11.32 -0.92 4.92
CA ASP A 56 11.78 0.30 5.60
C ASP A 56 12.77 1.08 4.73
N PHE A 57 13.66 0.40 4.00
CA PHE A 57 14.55 1.04 3.05
C PHE A 57 13.75 1.72 1.94
N PHE A 58 12.76 1.00 1.38
CA PHE A 58 11.93 1.51 0.30
C PHE A 58 11.08 2.71 0.75
N GLU A 59 10.49 2.68 1.94
CA GLU A 59 9.78 3.82 2.52
C GLU A 59 10.71 5.04 2.67
N ARG A 60 11.92 4.87 3.18
CA ARG A 60 12.91 5.95 3.32
C ARG A 60 13.29 6.54 1.95
N ARG A 61 13.55 5.69 0.95
CA ARG A 61 13.81 6.15 -0.43
C ARG A 61 12.62 6.93 -0.98
N LEU A 62 11.40 6.44 -0.75
CA LEU A 62 10.19 7.09 -1.23
C LEU A 62 10.01 8.47 -0.60
N ALA A 63 10.18 8.56 0.72
CA ALA A 63 10.10 9.82 1.46
C ALA A 63 11.12 10.87 0.97
N LEU A 64 12.33 10.45 0.55
CA LEU A 64 13.33 11.35 -0.02
C LEU A 64 12.92 11.88 -1.41
N ILE A 65 12.29 11.05 -2.24
CA ILE A 65 11.98 11.40 -3.64
C ILE A 65 10.68 12.21 -3.74
N ILE A 66 9.64 11.83 -2.99
CA ILE A 66 8.30 12.42 -3.11
C ILE A 66 7.72 12.94 -1.79
N GLY A 67 8.42 12.85 -0.67
CA GLY A 67 7.86 13.21 0.64
C GLY A 67 7.45 14.68 0.74
N SER A 68 8.16 15.59 0.06
CA SER A 68 7.76 17.00 -0.04
C SER A 68 6.45 17.19 -0.82
N ILE A 69 6.22 16.35 -1.82
CA ILE A 69 5.04 16.38 -2.69
C ILE A 69 3.82 15.80 -1.96
N GLU A 70 4.02 14.74 -1.18
CA GLU A 70 2.96 14.14 -0.35
C GLU A 70 2.37 15.11 0.66
N LYS A 71 3.18 16.03 1.22
CA LYS A 71 2.73 17.05 2.18
C LYS A 71 1.70 18.03 1.60
N ILE A 72 1.74 18.28 0.28
CA ILE A 72 0.75 19.11 -0.43
C ILE A 72 -0.59 18.35 -0.54
N GLY A 73 -0.55 17.02 -0.43
CA GLY A 73 -1.66 16.13 -0.69
C GLY A 73 -1.78 15.81 -2.17
N ILE A 74 -2.01 14.53 -2.48
CA ILE A 74 -2.14 14.05 -3.87
C ILE A 74 -3.29 14.76 -4.61
N VAL A 75 -4.41 15.00 -3.94
CA VAL A 75 -5.61 15.58 -4.56
C VAL A 75 -5.44 17.09 -4.86
N PRO A 76 -5.06 17.96 -3.88
CA PRO A 76 -4.77 19.36 -4.17
C PRO A 76 -3.62 19.51 -5.18
N GLY A 77 -2.61 18.66 -5.06
CA GLY A 77 -1.43 18.67 -5.93
C GLY A 77 -1.72 18.33 -7.38
N LEU A 78 -2.51 17.28 -7.63
CA LEU A 78 -2.94 16.93 -8.99
C LEU A 78 -3.88 17.98 -9.58
N LEU A 79 -4.76 18.57 -8.78
CA LEU A 79 -5.65 19.64 -9.23
C LEU A 79 -4.83 20.88 -9.66
N ALA A 80 -3.85 21.28 -8.85
CA ALA A 80 -2.95 22.38 -9.16
C ALA A 80 -2.12 22.11 -10.42
N ALA A 81 -1.60 20.89 -10.57
CA ALA A 81 -0.87 20.48 -11.77
C ALA A 81 -1.78 20.55 -13.02
N PHE A 82 -3.00 20.04 -12.93
CA PHE A 82 -3.97 20.05 -14.04
C PHE A 82 -4.36 21.47 -14.46
N LEU A 83 -4.67 22.34 -13.49
CA LEU A 83 -4.99 23.75 -13.76
C LEU A 83 -3.78 24.50 -14.36
N SER A 84 -2.57 24.20 -13.89
CA SER A 84 -1.34 24.80 -14.41
C SER A 84 -1.07 24.37 -15.86
N LEU A 85 -1.24 23.07 -16.15
CA LEU A 85 -1.16 22.50 -17.51
C LEU A 85 -2.13 23.18 -18.48
N HIS A 86 -3.35 23.50 -18.03
CA HIS A 86 -4.32 24.14 -18.90
C HIS A 86 -4.04 25.63 -19.16
N GLN A 87 -3.37 26.32 -18.23
CA GLN A 87 -3.08 27.75 -18.30
C GLN A 87 -1.73 28.08 -18.95
N LEU A 88 -0.94 27.08 -19.32
CA LEU A 88 0.40 27.25 -19.89
C LEU A 88 0.33 27.93 -21.27
N PRO A 89 0.93 29.13 -21.44
CA PRO A 89 1.04 29.78 -22.73
C PRO A 89 1.83 28.95 -23.75
N SER A 90 1.51 29.03 -25.03
CA SER A 90 2.22 28.31 -26.10
C SER A 90 3.67 28.76 -26.30
N ASN A 91 4.04 29.93 -25.79
CA ASN A 91 5.40 30.49 -25.77
C ASN A 91 6.13 30.29 -24.42
N SER A 92 5.66 29.36 -23.60
CA SER A 92 6.30 29.04 -22.32
C SER A 92 7.73 28.57 -22.51
N ASN A 93 8.60 28.98 -21.60
CA ASN A 93 10.00 28.59 -21.60
C ASN A 93 10.13 27.06 -21.40
N GLN A 94 11.06 26.40 -22.11
CA GLN A 94 11.13 24.93 -22.16
C GLN A 94 11.27 24.27 -20.79
N TRP A 95 11.98 24.90 -19.84
CA TRP A 95 12.13 24.37 -18.49
C TRP A 95 10.80 24.34 -17.71
N VAL A 96 9.89 25.29 -17.96
CA VAL A 96 8.57 25.36 -17.32
C VAL A 96 7.70 24.22 -17.82
N LEU A 97 7.72 23.96 -19.13
CA LEU A 97 7.02 22.83 -19.74
C LEU A 97 7.52 21.50 -19.18
N SER A 98 8.84 21.32 -19.07
CA SER A 98 9.44 20.11 -18.48
C SER A 98 8.98 19.89 -17.04
N LEU A 99 8.93 20.94 -16.21
CA LEU A 99 8.47 20.83 -14.82
C LEU A 99 6.97 20.52 -14.73
N ALA A 100 6.16 21.12 -15.61
CA ALA A 100 4.72 20.89 -15.67
C ALA A 100 4.36 19.44 -16.02
N TYR A 101 5.13 18.79 -16.89
CA TYR A 101 4.95 17.37 -17.21
C TYR A 101 5.63 16.43 -16.20
N ALA A 102 6.76 16.81 -15.62
CA ALA A 102 7.44 16.02 -14.60
C ALA A 102 6.59 15.86 -13.32
N THR A 103 5.85 16.90 -12.95
CA THR A 103 5.00 16.92 -11.74
C THR A 103 3.97 15.77 -11.72
N PRO A 104 3.05 15.63 -12.69
CA PRO A 104 2.08 14.53 -12.69
C PRO A 104 2.74 13.15 -12.85
N ALA A 105 3.86 13.05 -13.59
CA ALA A 105 4.63 11.81 -13.68
C ALA A 105 5.17 11.38 -12.31
N LEU A 106 5.64 12.34 -11.51
CA LEU A 106 6.14 12.08 -10.16
C LEU A 106 5.03 11.69 -9.18
N TYR A 107 3.85 12.31 -9.27
CA TYR A 107 2.67 11.85 -8.53
C TYR A 107 2.26 10.42 -8.90
N PHE A 108 2.27 10.09 -10.19
CA PHE A 108 1.95 8.74 -10.66
C PHE A 108 2.96 7.71 -10.14
N PHE A 109 4.26 8.03 -10.23
CA PHE A 109 5.32 7.20 -9.67
C PHE A 109 5.13 7.00 -8.16
N GLY A 110 4.80 8.06 -7.43
CA GLY A 110 4.54 7.97 -6.00
C GLY A 110 3.36 7.09 -5.65
N ALA A 111 2.25 7.19 -6.39
CA ALA A 111 1.11 6.30 -6.21
C ALA A 111 1.48 4.83 -6.43
N MET A 112 2.26 4.52 -7.48
CA MET A 112 2.75 3.17 -7.77
C MET A 112 3.71 2.65 -6.70
N ALA A 113 4.61 3.50 -6.21
CA ALA A 113 5.52 3.13 -5.13
C ALA A 113 4.77 2.86 -3.82
N HIS A 114 3.79 3.69 -3.45
CA HIS A 114 2.92 3.41 -2.30
C HIS A 114 2.17 2.09 -2.41
N PHE A 115 1.69 1.76 -3.60
CA PHE A 115 1.05 0.47 -3.84
C PHE A 115 2.01 -0.71 -3.59
N SER A 116 3.27 -0.59 -4.00
CA SER A 116 4.31 -1.57 -3.68
C SER A 116 4.63 -1.63 -2.19
N LEU A 117 4.70 -0.48 -1.51
CA LEU A 117 4.94 -0.40 -0.07
C LEU A 117 3.81 -1.09 0.73
N MET A 118 2.56 -0.90 0.31
CA MET A 118 1.40 -1.59 0.90
C MET A 118 1.48 -3.11 0.75
N ARG A 119 2.02 -3.61 -0.38
CA ARG A 119 2.23 -5.06 -0.57
C ARG A 119 3.28 -5.61 0.39
N LEU A 120 4.41 -4.91 0.53
CA LEU A 120 5.48 -5.32 1.45
C LEU A 120 5.00 -5.30 2.91
N ASP A 121 4.26 -4.26 3.31
CA ASP A 121 3.67 -4.15 4.64
C ASP A 121 2.72 -5.32 4.95
N ARG A 122 1.85 -5.68 4.00
CA ARG A 122 0.96 -6.83 4.14
C ARG A 122 1.73 -8.15 4.24
N MET A 123 2.74 -8.37 3.41
CA MET A 123 3.58 -9.58 3.48
C MET A 123 4.27 -9.70 4.85
N SER A 124 4.85 -8.60 5.34
CA SER A 124 5.49 -8.53 6.66
C SER A 124 4.51 -8.95 7.77
N LYS A 125 3.30 -8.37 7.79
CA LYS A 125 2.26 -8.69 8.78
C LYS A 125 1.80 -10.15 8.74
N LEU A 126 1.72 -10.76 7.56
CA LEU A 126 1.35 -12.18 7.44
C LEU A 126 2.42 -13.10 8.01
N ILE A 127 3.70 -12.82 7.73
CA ILE A 127 4.81 -13.60 8.27
C ILE A 127 4.85 -13.45 9.79
N GLU A 128 4.72 -12.22 10.29
CA GLU A 128 4.64 -11.92 11.73
C GLU A 128 3.52 -12.71 12.43
N LEU A 129 2.33 -12.74 11.83
CA LEU A 129 1.19 -13.50 12.36
C LEU A 129 1.50 -15.00 12.44
N VAL A 130 2.13 -15.58 11.42
CA VAL A 130 2.50 -17.01 11.42
C VAL A 130 3.60 -17.31 12.44
N ILE A 131 4.60 -16.43 12.57
CA ILE A 131 5.65 -16.52 13.60
C ILE A 131 5.01 -16.52 14.99
N ASN A 132 4.13 -15.55 15.26
CA ASN A 132 3.46 -15.42 16.56
C ASN A 132 2.60 -16.64 16.89
N ARG A 133 1.88 -17.19 15.92
CA ARG A 133 1.13 -18.46 16.10
C ARG A 133 2.07 -19.63 16.44
N LYS A 134 3.17 -19.79 15.70
CA LYS A 134 4.15 -20.85 15.96
C LYS A 134 4.80 -20.72 17.35
N LYS A 135 5.17 -19.51 17.74
CA LYS A 135 5.73 -19.24 19.07
C LYS A 135 4.72 -19.58 20.17
N ALA A 136 3.46 -19.18 20.01
CA ALA A 136 2.40 -19.50 20.97
C ALA A 136 2.20 -21.02 21.18
N VAL A 137 2.26 -21.81 20.09
CA VAL A 137 2.18 -23.28 20.15
C VAL A 137 3.39 -23.86 20.91
N LEU A 138 4.60 -23.34 20.67
CA LEU A 138 5.82 -23.80 21.34
C LEU A 138 5.86 -23.42 22.82
N THR A 139 5.22 -22.31 23.21
CA THR A 139 5.15 -21.84 24.61
C THR A 139 3.96 -22.42 25.37
N THR A 140 3.03 -23.12 24.71
CA THR A 140 1.93 -23.81 25.42
C THR A 140 2.50 -25.08 26.02
N PRO A 141 2.60 -25.19 27.37
CA PRO A 141 3.11 -26.40 27.99
C PRO A 141 2.21 -27.58 27.63
N SER A 142 2.83 -28.68 27.21
CA SER A 142 2.20 -30.00 27.08
C SER A 142 1.70 -30.45 28.46
N ASN A 143 0.52 -29.99 28.87
CA ASN A 143 -0.20 -30.58 29.98
C ASN A 143 -0.81 -31.91 29.50
N GLY A 144 -0.06 -32.99 29.75
CA GLY A 144 -0.55 -34.34 30.04
C GLY A 144 -1.25 -35.10 28.91
N GLN A 145 -0.51 -36.02 28.29
CA GLN A 145 -0.86 -37.45 28.34
C GLN A 145 0.39 -38.26 28.61
#